data_AF-A0A957XW37-F1
#
_entry.id   AF-A0A957XW37-F1
#
_cell.length_a   1.000
_cell.length_b   1.000
_cell.length_c   1.000
_cell.angle_alpha   90.00
_cell.angle_beta   90.00
_cell.angle_gamma   90.00
#
_symmetry.space_group_name_H-M   'P 1'
#
loop_
_entity.id
_entity.type
_entity.pdbx_description
1 polymer ?
#
loop_
_entity_poly.entity_id
_entity_poly.type
_entity_poly.pdbx_seq_one_letter_code
_entity_poly.pdbx_strand_id
1 'polypeptide(L)' 'MALVGLYSATTRIADLDSQRHVSNRVYEQFCAEGRYRLLEQHGWSLETLLARGVTLRPAATYVKFHRQQRA' A
#
# COMPACT_ATOMS: atom_id res chain seq x y z
N MET A 1 -0.07 -8.79 -20.30
CA MET A 1 -1.35 -8.48 -19.62
C MET A 1 -1.02 -7.95 -18.24
N ALA A 2 -1.47 -6.75 -17.88
CA ALA A 2 -1.17 -6.19 -16.56
C ALA A 2 -2.17 -6.71 -15.52
N LEU A 3 -1.68 -7.07 -14.34
CA LEU A 3 -2.51 -7.40 -13.18
C LEU A 3 -3.07 -6.09 -12.63
N VAL A 4 -4.40 -5.92 -12.63
CA VAL A 4 -5.07 -4.73 -12.12
C VAL A 4 -6.05 -5.16 -11.04
N GLY A 5 -6.02 -4.51 -9.88
CA GLY A 5 -7.03 -4.69 -8.84
C GLY A 5 -7.19 -3.45 -8.00
N LEU A 6 -8.31 -3.41 -7.27
CA LEU A 6 -8.69 -2.29 -6.42
C LEU A 6 -8.42 -2.63 -4.95
N TYR A 7 -7.83 -1.67 -4.24
CA TYR A 7 -7.66 -1.71 -2.80
C TYR A 7 -8.15 -0.39 -2.20
N SER A 8 -9.10 -0.49 -1.27
CA SER A 8 -9.63 0.67 -0.53
C SER A 8 -8.99 0.72 0.85
N ALA A 9 -8.24 1.79 1.13
CA ALA A 9 -7.63 2.04 2.42
C ALA A 9 -8.43 3.07 3.22
N THR A 10 -8.50 2.88 4.54
CA THR A 10 -9.13 3.83 5.46
C THR A 10 -8.06 4.47 6.33
N THR A 11 -7.94 5.79 6.23
CA THR A 11 -7.08 6.61 7.09
C THR A 11 -7.57 6.60 8.53
N ARG A 12 -6.65 6.48 9.48
CA ARG A 12 -6.86 6.52 10.92
C ARG A 12 -6.33 7.84 11.50
N ILE A 13 -6.75 8.20 12.71
CA ILE A 13 -6.23 9.39 13.41
C ILE A 13 -4.69 9.31 13.57
N ALA A 14 -4.16 8.11 13.81
CA ALA A 14 -2.72 7.86 13.94
C ALA A 14 -1.93 8.06 12.64
N ASP A 15 -2.60 8.15 11.48
CA ASP A 15 -1.96 8.38 10.18
C ASP A 15 -1.73 9.88 9.90
N LEU A 16 -2.26 10.73 10.78
CA LEU A 16 -2.20 12.17 10.64
C LEU A 16 -0.90 12.73 11.25
N ASP A 17 -0.34 13.75 10.60
CA ASP A 17 0.74 14.55 11.14
C ASP A 17 0.24 15.62 12.12
N SER A 18 1.15 16.42 12.66
CA SER A 18 0.83 17.53 13.58
C SER A 18 -0.11 18.59 12.98
N GLN A 19 -0.25 18.67 11.65
CA GLN A 19 -1.15 19.58 10.94
C GLN A 19 -2.50 18.93 10.63
N ARG A 20 -2.71 17.68 11.05
CA ARG A 20 -3.89 16.84 10.75
C ARG A 20 -3.98 16.44 9.28
N HIS A 21 -2.87 16.45 8.55
CA HIS A 21 -2.78 15.91 7.19
C HIS A 21 -2.32 14.46 7.22
N VAL A 22 -2.81 13.65 6.30
CA VAL A 22 -2.25 12.30 6.10
C VAL A 22 -0.80 12.43 5.69
N SER A 23 0.10 11.78 6.43
CA SER A 23 1.53 11.85 6.11
C SER A 23 1.84 11.13 4.79
N ASN A 24 2.85 11.62 4.06
CA ASN A 24 3.31 11.00 2.80
C ASN A 24 3.61 9.50 2.95
N ARG A 25 4.16 9.11 4.11
CA ARG A 25 4.53 7.73 4.43
C ARG A 25 3.32 6.79 4.48
N VAL A 26 2.16 7.28 4.90
CA VAL A 26 0.92 6.48 4.97
C VAL A 26 0.45 6.10 3.56
N TYR A 27 0.55 7.01 2.59
CA TYR A 27 0.24 6.69 1.20
C TYR A 27 1.16 5.58 0.64
N GLU A 28 2.46 5.64 0.96
CA GLU A 28 3.41 4.59 0.56
C GLU A 28 3.07 3.24 1.20
N GLN A 29 2.65 3.25 2.47
CA GLN A 29 2.20 2.05 3.19
C GLN A 29 0.94 1.46 2.55
N PHE A 30 -0.06 2.29 2.21
CA PHE A 30 -1.26 1.82 1.51
C PHE A 30 -0.95 1.24 0.14
N CYS A 31 -0.04 1.85 -0.63
CA CYS A 31 0.42 1.27 -1.89
C CYS A 31 1.15 -0.07 -1.67
N ALA A 32 1.91 -0.21 -0.59
CA ALA A 32 2.56 -1.47 -0.24
C ALA A 32 1.55 -2.55 0.14
N GLU A 33 0.60 -2.25 1.01
CA GLU A 33 -0.47 -3.16 1.38
C GLU A 33 -1.29 -3.58 0.15
N GLY A 34 -1.68 -2.62 -0.69
CA GLY A 34 -2.43 -2.88 -1.92
C GLY A 34 -1.74 -3.89 -2.85
N ARG A 35 -0.40 -3.88 -2.93
CA ARG A 35 0.35 -4.89 -3.70
C ARG A 35 0.19 -6.29 -3.11
N TYR A 36 0.23 -6.45 -1.80
CA TYR A 36 0.00 -7.74 -1.15
C TYR A 36 -1.45 -8.19 -1.29
N ARG A 37 -2.42 -7.29 -1.14
CA ARG A 37 -3.86 -7.59 -1.35
C ARG A 37 -4.14 -8.05 -2.79
N LEU A 38 -3.50 -7.41 -3.76
CA LEU A 38 -3.62 -7.81 -5.16
C LEU A 38 -3.05 -9.21 -5.41
N LEU A 39 -1.92 -9.55 -4.81
CA LEU A 39 -1.34 -10.89 -4.89
C LEU A 39 -2.23 -11.94 -4.21
N GLU A 40 -2.78 -11.62 -3.05
CA GLU A 40 -3.69 -12.47 -2.30
C GLU A 40 -4.95 -12.81 -3.13
N GLN A 41 -5.53 -11.83 -3.84
CA GLN A 41 -6.64 -12.04 -4.79
C GLN A 41 -6.31 -13.05 -5.91
N HIS A 42 -5.03 -13.31 -6.18
CA HIS A 42 -4.56 -14.26 -7.20
C HIS A 42 -3.93 -15.52 -6.60
N GLY A 43 -4.22 -15.83 -5.33
CA GLY A 43 -3.76 -17.04 -4.66
C GLY A 43 -2.34 -16.94 -4.07
N TRP A 44 -1.75 -15.75 -4.03
CA TRP A 44 -0.44 -15.50 -3.43
C TRP A 44 -0.61 -14.75 -2.11
N SER A 45 -1.06 -15.47 -1.07
CA SER A 45 -1.13 -14.92 0.29
C SER A 45 0.26 -14.58 0.84
N LEU A 46 0.32 -13.72 1.86
CA LEU A 46 1.57 -13.39 2.52
C LEU A 46 2.25 -14.64 3.11
N GLU A 47 1.47 -15.52 3.74
CA GLU A 47 1.94 -16.78 4.30
C GLU A 47 2.55 -17.67 3.21
N THR A 48 1.89 -17.73 2.05
CA THR A 48 2.38 -18.51 0.89
C THR A 48 3.71 -17.96 0.37
N LEU A 49 3.84 -16.63 0.27
CA LEU A 49 5.06 -15.98 -0.16
C LEU A 49 6.22 -16.27 0.82
N LEU A 50 5.95 -16.13 2.12
CA LEU A 50 6.95 -16.38 3.17
C LEU A 50 7.38 -17.85 3.19
N ALA A 51 6.44 -18.80 3.12
CA ALA A 51 6.73 -20.23 3.08
C ALA A 51 7.59 -20.63 1.88
N ARG A 52 7.48 -19.90 0.76
CA ARG A 52 8.28 -20.09 -0.45
C ARG A 52 9.57 -19.27 -0.49
N GLY A 53 9.89 -18.51 0.57
CA GLY A 53 11.07 -17.63 0.61
C GLY A 53 11.02 -16.47 -0.38
N VAL A 54 9.82 -16.10 -0.85
CA VAL A 54 9.62 -15.02 -1.82
C VAL A 54 9.51 -13.69 -1.07
N THR A 55 10.31 -12.71 -1.48
CA THR A 55 10.22 -11.33 -0.96
C THR A 55 9.94 -10.35 -2.09
N LEU A 56 9.08 -9.38 -1.82
CA LEU A 56 8.80 -8.29 -2.76
C LEU A 56 9.69 -7.10 -2.41
N ARG A 57 10.52 -6.68 -3.37
CA ARG A 57 11.35 -5.49 -3.25
C ARG A 57 11.01 -4.53 -4.37
N PRO A 58 10.42 -3.35 -4.09
CA PRO A 58 10.23 -2.33 -5.10
C PRO A 58 11.58 -1.93 -5.69
N ALA A 59 11.75 -2.08 -7.01
CA ALA A 59 12.99 -1.67 -7.70
C ALA A 59 13.09 -0.14 -7.80
N ALA A 60 11.95 0.53 -8.01
CA ALA A 60 11.82 1.98 -7.99
C ALA A 60 10.40 2.35 -7.55
N THR A 61 10.27 3.52 -6.91
CA THR A 61 8.99 4.07 -6.49
C THR A 61 8.93 5.53 -6.90
N TYR A 62 7.83 5.95 -7.51
CA TYR A 62 7.52 7.35 -7.80
C TYR A 62 6.10 7.62 -7.32
N VAL A 63 5.94 8.68 -6.52
CA VAL A 63 4.64 9.09 -5.96
C VAL A 63 4.46 10.58 -6.23
N LYS A 64 3.28 10.96 -6.71
CA LYS A 64 2.87 12.35 -6.89
C LYS A 64 1.59 12.60 -6.12
N PHE A 65 1.62 13.60 -5.24
CA PHE A 65 0.47 14.00 -4.45
C PHE A 65 -0.27 15.13 -5.17
N HIS A 66 -1.56 14.93 -5.44
CA HIS A 66 -2.39 15.91 -6.16
C HIS A 66 -3.29 16.73 -5.23
N ARG A 67 -3.67 16.15 -4.08
CA ARG A 67 -4.54 16.78 -3.10
C ARG A 67 -4.25 16.24 -1.72
N GLN A 68 -4.30 17.11 -0.71
CA GLN A 68 -4.20 16.71 0.69
C GLN A 68 -5.49 16.02 1.17
N GLN A 69 -5.33 14.98 1.98
CA GLN A 69 -6.40 14.41 2.80
C GLN A 69 -6.19 14.85 4.25
N ARG A 70 -7.27 15.27 4.91
CA ARG A 70 -7.26 15.80 6.27
C ARG A 70 -8.51 15.38 7.03
N ALA A 71 -8.41 15.33 8.35
CA ALA A 71 -9.56 15.18 9.25
C ALA A 71 -10.21 16.53 9.56
#